data_AF-A0A2B7XEA4-F1
#
_entry.id   AF-A0A2B7XEA4-F1
#
_cell.length_a   1.000
_cell.length_b   1.000
_cell.length_c   1.000
_cell.angle_alpha   90.00
_cell.angle_beta   90.00
_cell.angle_gamma   90.00
#
_symmetry.space_group_name_H-M   'P 1'
#
loop_
_entity.id
_entity.type
_entity.pdbx_description
1 polymer ?
#
loop_
_entity_poly.entity_id
_entity_poly.type
_entity_poly.pdbx_seq_one_letter_code
_entity_poly.pdbx_strand_id
1 'polypeptide(L)'
;MAGVLLPTDDSIQAVKDIIGFKFHDRALLREALQAAGFASTDGNKKLALLGDAVLKPVLVMEGFANSRGIKKSRTLLMHTSTMW
;
A
#
# COMPACT_ATOMS: atom_id res chain seq x y z
N MET A 1 1.56 -29.84 20.33
CA MET A 1 0.55 -29.66 19.27
C MET A 1 0.43 -28.17 18.97
N ALA A 2 1.36 -27.62 18.17
CA ALA A 2 1.26 -26.23 17.73
C ALA A 2 0.36 -26.20 16.49
N GLY A 3 -0.84 -25.65 16.62
CA GLY A 3 -1.73 -25.41 15.50
C GLY A 3 -1.06 -24.48 14.50
N VAL A 4 -0.80 -24.99 13.30
CA VAL A 4 -0.14 -24.24 12.23
C VAL A 4 -1.13 -23.20 11.70
N LEU A 5 -1.05 -21.95 12.17
CA LEU A 5 -1.89 -20.84 11.71
C LEU A 5 -1.31 -20.25 10.41
N LEU A 6 -1.26 -21.08 9.36
CA LEU A 6 -0.96 -20.57 8.00
C LEU A 6 -2.04 -19.56 7.61
N PRO A 7 -1.72 -18.54 6.79
CA PRO A 7 -2.75 -17.71 6.17
C PRO A 7 -3.80 -18.62 5.53
N THR A 8 -5.02 -18.54 6.05
CA THR A 8 -6.15 -19.36 5.62
C THR A 8 -6.66 -18.82 4.28
N ASP A 9 -7.27 -19.67 3.46
CA ASP A 9 -7.81 -19.23 2.17
C ASP A 9 -8.84 -18.09 2.34
N ASP A 10 -9.52 -18.02 3.48
CA ASP A 10 -10.43 -16.93 3.85
C ASP A 10 -9.74 -15.57 3.97
N SER A 11 -8.54 -15.51 4.57
CA SER A 11 -7.81 -14.24 4.70
C SER A 11 -7.24 -13.78 3.37
N ILE A 12 -6.79 -14.72 2.53
CA ILE A 12 -6.38 -14.47 1.15
C ILE A 12 -7.54 -13.90 0.35
N GLN A 13 -8.75 -14.45 0.50
CA GLN A 13 -9.94 -13.99 -0.19
C GLN A 13 -10.37 -12.60 0.28
N ALA A 14 -10.40 -12.35 1.60
CA ALA A 14 -10.72 -11.05 2.16
C ALA A 14 -9.78 -9.94 1.65
N VAL A 15 -8.47 -10.21 1.57
CA VAL A 15 -7.51 -9.23 1.05
C VAL A 15 -7.78 -8.92 -0.43
N LYS A 16 -8.04 -9.94 -1.26
CA LYS A 16 -8.36 -9.75 -2.68
C LYS A 16 -9.61 -8.88 -2.88
N ASP A 17 -10.61 -9.05 -2.02
CA ASP A 17 -11.86 -8.30 -2.11
C ASP A 17 -11.66 -6.84 -1.68
N ILE A 18 -10.83 -6.57 -0.66
CA ILE A 18 -10.50 -5.21 -0.21
C ILE A 18 -9.72 -4.44 -1.28
N ILE A 19 -8.71 -5.06 -1.88
CA ILE A 19 -7.83 -4.36 -2.84
C ILE A 19 -8.37 -4.41 -4.27
N GLY A 20 -9.40 -5.22 -4.54
CA GLY A 20 -9.98 -5.40 -5.87
C GLY A 20 -9.03 -5.97 -6.91
N PHE A 21 -7.95 -6.64 -6.50
CA PHE A 21 -6.88 -7.11 -7.38
C PHE A 21 -6.83 -8.63 -7.46
N LYS A 22 -6.74 -9.16 -8.68
CA LYS A 22 -6.57 -10.59 -8.94
C LYS A 22 -5.09 -10.92 -9.05
N PHE A 23 -4.53 -11.49 -7.99
CA PHE A 23 -3.18 -12.04 -8.03
C PHE A 23 -3.10 -13.23 -8.99
N HIS A 24 -2.11 -13.20 -9.88
CA HIS A 24 -1.79 -14.32 -10.78
C HIS A 24 -1.14 -15.46 -10.01
N ASP A 25 -0.24 -15.14 -9.08
CA ASP A 25 0.41 -16.09 -8.20
C ASP A 25 -0.11 -15.92 -6.76
N ARG A 26 -0.85 -16.93 -6.28
CA ARG A 26 -1.39 -16.95 -4.91
C ARG A 26 -0.32 -17.26 -3.86
N ALA A 27 0.81 -17.85 -4.25
CA ALA A 27 1.91 -18.14 -3.34
C ALA A 27 2.55 -16.84 -2.84
N LEU A 28 2.68 -15.84 -3.71
CA LEU A 28 3.21 -14.52 -3.34
C LEU A 28 2.29 -13.78 -2.35
N LEU A 29 0.98 -13.86 -2.54
CA LEU A 29 0.03 -13.28 -1.57
C LEU A 29 0.11 -14.00 -0.22
N ARG A 30 0.24 -15.33 -0.23
CA ARG A 30 0.40 -16.12 1.00
C ARG A 30 1.70 -15.77 1.73
N GLU A 31 2.80 -15.62 0.99
CA GLU A 31 4.09 -15.19 1.54
C GLU A 31 4.00 -13.78 2.14
N ALA A 32 3.33 -12.84 1.46
CA ALA A 32 3.15 -11.48 1.95
C ALA A 32 2.34 -11.41 3.26
N LEU A 33 1.38 -12.32 3.44
CA LEU A 33 0.55 -12.41 4.64
C LEU A 33 1.21 -13.22 5.78
N GLN A 34 2.32 -13.89 5.51
CA GLN A 34 2.99 -14.72 6.50
C GLN A 34 3.98 -13.90 7.33
N ALA A 35 3.71 -13.75 8.63
CA ALA A 35 4.63 -13.06 9.53
C ALA A 35 5.98 -13.80 9.67
N ALA A 36 7.06 -13.03 9.84
CA ALA A 36 8.37 -13.57 10.16
C ALA A 36 8.34 -14.35 11.49
N GLY A 37 9.04 -15.49 11.55
CA GLY A 37 9.11 -16.34 12.73
C GLY A 37 7.90 -17.26 12.94
N PHE A 38 6.86 -17.18 12.10
CA PHE A 38 5.66 -18.01 12.26
C PHE A 38 5.78 -19.38 11.57
N ALA A 39 5.96 -19.39 10.25
CA ALA A 39 6.18 -20.61 9.47
C ALA A 39 7.47 -20.57 8.61
N SER A 40 8.17 -19.43 8.61
CA SER A 40 9.47 -19.23 7.98
C SER A 40 10.22 -18.16 8.76
N THR A 41 11.55 -18.31 8.91
CA THR A 41 12.42 -17.38 9.64
C THR A 41 12.30 -15.96 9.08
N ASP A 42 12.21 -15.82 7.75
CA ASP A 42 12.10 -14.52 7.10
C ASP A 42 10.64 -14.11 6.81
N GLY A 43 9.70 -15.05 6.64
CA GLY A 43 8.29 -14.73 6.33
C GLY A 43 8.16 -13.70 5.20
N ASN A 44 7.30 -12.70 5.40
CA ASN A 44 7.05 -11.61 4.44
C ASN A 44 8.17 -10.56 4.36
N LYS A 45 9.28 -10.70 5.10
CA LYS A 45 10.31 -9.66 5.24
C LYS A 45 10.84 -9.13 3.91
N LYS A 46 11.10 -10.03 2.95
CA LYS A 46 11.61 -9.63 1.62
C LYS A 46 10.58 -8.79 0.85
N LEU A 47 9.33 -9.25 0.84
CA LEU A 47 8.22 -8.55 0.19
C LEU A 47 7.90 -7.22 0.88
N ALA A 48 8.02 -7.16 2.22
CA ALA A 48 7.83 -5.93 2.98
C ALA A 48 8.90 -4.87 2.67
N LEU A 49 10.18 -5.28 2.53
CA LEU A 49 11.26 -4.38 2.13
C LEU A 49 11.06 -3.83 0.72
N LEU A 50 10.65 -4.68 -0.22
CA LEU A 50 10.30 -4.24 -1.58
C LEU A 50 9.10 -3.29 -1.56
N GLY A 51 8.06 -3.62 -0.79
CA GLY A 51 6.88 -2.78 -0.62
C GLY A 51 7.21 -1.38 -0.08
N ASP A 52 8.09 -1.29 0.93
CA ASP A 52 8.54 -0.01 1.48
C ASP A 52 9.30 0.84 0.44
N ALA A 53 10.17 0.21 -0.34
CA ALA A 53 10.91 0.90 -1.41
C ALA A 53 10.00 1.40 -2.54
N VAL A 54 8.93 0.66 -2.88
CA VAL A 54 7.95 1.03 -3.92
C VAL A 54 6.95 2.06 -3.41
N LEU A 55 6.52 1.97 -2.15
CA LEU A 55 5.48 2.85 -1.60
C LEU A 55 5.98 4.29 -1.43
N LYS A 56 7.26 4.48 -1.07
CA LYS A 56 7.89 5.80 -0.92
C LYS A 56 7.74 6.71 -2.16
N PRO A 57 8.17 6.31 -3.37
CA PRO A 57 8.02 7.16 -4.55
C PRO A 57 6.55 7.39 -4.92
N VAL A 58 5.67 6.40 -4.76
CA VAL A 58 4.23 6.56 -5.02
C VAL A 58 3.63 7.65 -4.13
N LEU A 59 3.87 7.58 -2.82
CA LEU A 59 3.39 8.59 -1.86
C LEU A 59 3.97 9.98 -2.15
N VAL A 60 5.24 10.06 -2.53
CA VAL A 60 5.87 11.34 -2.92
C VAL A 60 5.22 11.91 -4.17
N MET A 61 4.98 11.08 -5.20
CA MET A 61 4.33 11.52 -6.44
C MET A 61 2.90 12.00 -6.20
N GLU A 62 2.10 11.27 -5.42
CA GLU A 62 0.76 11.70 -5.03
C GLU A 62 0.77 12.99 -4.21
N GLY A 63 1.67 13.08 -3.23
CA GLY A 63 1.88 14.29 -2.44
C GLY A 63 2.22 15.50 -3.30
N PHE A 64 3.10 15.35 -4.29
CA PHE A 64 3.43 16.41 -5.25
C PHE A 64 2.26 16.75 -6.19
N ALA A 65 1.51 15.76 -6.67
CA ALA A 65 0.32 16.00 -7.50
C ALA A 65 -0.75 16.81 -6.75
N ASN A 66 -1.03 16.41 -5.50
CA ASN A 66 -2.01 17.08 -4.64
C ASN A 66 -1.53 18.47 -4.20
N SER A 67 -0.24 18.62 -3.89
CA SER A 67 0.35 19.93 -3.53
C SER A 67 0.33 20.93 -4.70
N ARG A 68 0.47 20.45 -5.95
CA ARG A 68 0.31 21.30 -7.15
C ARG A 68 -1.13 21.78 -7.33
N GLY A 69 -2.12 20.96 -6.98
CA GLY A 69 -3.53 21.37 -6.93
C GLY A 69 -3.79 22.46 -5.88
N ILE A 70 -3.25 22.31 -4.68
CA ILE A 70 -3.41 23.27 -3.57
C ILE A 70 -2.81 24.65 -3.92
N LYS A 71 -1.65 24.69 -4.59
CA LYS A 71 -1.04 25.97 -5.01
C LYS A 71 -1.86 26.67 -6.10
N LYS A 72 -2.45 25.91 -7.05
CA LYS A 72 -3.24 26.49 -8.14
C LYS A 72 -4.52 27.18 -7.66
N SER A 73 -5.23 26.61 -6.69
CA SER A 73 -6.43 27.22 -6.12
C SER A 73 -6.14 28.45 -5.25
N ARG A 74 -5.00 28.47 -4.56
CA ARG A 74 -4.64 29.60 -3.67
C ARG A 74 -4.14 30.83 -4.44
N THR A 75 -3.54 30.66 -5.62
CA THR A 75 -3.16 31.79 -6.49
C THR A 75 -4.38 32.46 -7.14
N LEU A 76 -5.42 31.70 -7.48
CA LEU A 76 -6.66 32.26 -8.06
C LEU A 76 -7.46 33.10 -7.07
N LEU A 77 -7.43 32.75 -5.78
CA LEU A 77 -8.10 33.53 -4.73
C LEU A 77 -7.39 34.84 -4.37
N MET A 78 -6.08 34.95 -4.64
CA MET A 78 -5.33 36.19 -4.35
C MET A 78 -5.46 37.24 -5.47
N HIS A 79 -5.68 36.83 -6.72
CA HIS A 79 -5.80 37.78 -7.84
C HIS A 79 -7.19 38.46 -7.93
N THR A 80 -8.23 37.90 -7.29
CA THR A 80 -9.58 38.49 -7.28
C THR A 80 -9.82 39.44 -6.11
N SER A 81 -8.85 39.61 -5.21
CA SER A 81 -9.02 40.39 -3.97
C SER A 81 -8.27 41.74 -3.97
N THR A 82 -7.65 42.15 -5.09
CA THR A 82 -6.90 43.42 -5.23
C THR A 82 -7.50 44.39 -6.25
N MET A 83 -8.80 44.29 -6.52
CA MET A 83 -9.55 45.31 -7.27
C MET A 83 -10.62 45.96 -6.39
N TRP A 84 -10.18 46.72 -5.39
CA TRP A 84 -10.90 47.85 -4.78
C TRP A 84 -9.86 48.86 -4.29
#